data_AF-A0A0P8A2L5-F1
#
_entry.id   AF-A0A0P8A2L5-F1
#
_cell.length_a   1.000
_cell.length_b   1.000
_cell.length_c   1.000
_cell.angle_alpha   90.00
_cell.angle_beta   90.00
_cell.angle_gamma   90.00
#
_symmetry.space_group_name_H-M   'P 1'
#
loop_
_entity.id
_entity.type
_entity.pdbx_description
1 polymer ?
#
loop_
_entity_poly.entity_id
_entity_poly.type
_entity_poly.pdbx_seq_one_letter_code
_entity_poly.pdbx_strand_id
1 'polypeptide(L)'
;MELTQEDNLILQSYITISLLVELKNNNLLSSAYFEGMMFGAPWIKEQLQSIGVDNQGCTVIALYAMLVLPREIVQNAHAREYDAINDFLRNHTQNTTTNYRSDNPTTNYLRHVRNAVAHARVSFRPNDAVIFMDENSRTNEFFSTELPLTRLGEFIHRLQTVHIAYIQGIHKRGSST
;
A
#
# COMPACT_ATOMS: atom_id res chain seq x y z
N MET A 1 1.36 27.86 6.31
CA MET A 1 0.77 26.81 7.17
C MET A 1 1.87 25.85 7.58
N GLU A 2 1.94 25.51 8.86
CA GLU A 2 2.87 24.50 9.37
C GLU A 2 2.23 23.11 9.21
N LEU A 3 2.92 22.17 8.56
CA LEU A 3 2.46 20.80 8.44
C LEU A 3 2.50 20.12 9.80
N THR A 4 1.43 19.44 10.19
CA THR A 4 1.46 18.64 11.42
C THR A 4 2.43 17.46 11.25
N GLN A 5 2.85 16.86 12.36
CA GLN A 5 3.64 15.62 12.32
C GLN A 5 2.91 14.52 11.53
N GLU A 6 1.60 14.40 11.70
CA GLU A 6 0.75 13.44 10.99
C GLU A 6 0.70 13.71 9.48
N ASP A 7 0.52 14.98 9.09
CA ASP A 7 0.54 15.37 7.67
C ASP A 7 1.90 15.05 7.05
N ASN A 8 3.01 15.31 7.75
CA ASN A 8 4.35 14.98 7.27
C ASN A 8 4.55 13.46 7.07
N LEU A 9 4.05 12.63 7.97
CA LEU A 9 4.16 11.17 7.85
C LEU A 9 3.40 10.65 6.62
N ILE A 10 2.18 11.13 6.40
CA ILE A 10 1.34 10.73 5.27
C ILE A 10 1.92 11.24 3.96
N LEU A 11 2.32 12.53 3.91
CA LEU A 11 2.92 13.14 2.72
C LEU A 11 4.22 12.43 2.34
N GLN A 12 5.16 12.28 3.28
CA GLN A 12 6.47 11.71 2.98
C GLN A 12 6.36 10.25 2.52
N SER A 13 5.50 9.45 3.15
CA SER A 13 5.31 8.05 2.77
C SER A 13 4.72 7.93 1.36
N TYR A 14 3.64 8.66 1.06
CA TYR A 14 3.01 8.61 -0.25
C TYR A 14 3.87 9.20 -1.38
N ILE A 15 4.55 10.33 -1.12
CA ILE A 15 5.41 11.00 -2.11
C ILE A 15 6.63 10.12 -2.43
N THR A 16 7.22 9.45 -1.44
CA THR A 16 8.33 8.51 -1.69
C THR A 16 7.92 7.39 -2.64
N ILE A 17 6.74 6.80 -2.44
CA ILE A 17 6.22 5.76 -3.34
C ILE A 17 5.93 6.32 -4.73
N SER A 18 5.33 7.51 -4.80
CA SER A 18 5.07 8.19 -6.07
C SER A 18 6.36 8.48 -6.84
N LEU A 19 7.41 8.91 -6.14
CA LEU A 19 8.73 9.12 -6.73
C LEU A 19 9.29 7.83 -7.33
N LEU A 20 9.23 6.70 -6.61
CA LEU A 20 9.70 5.41 -7.15
C LEU A 20 9.00 5.03 -8.46
N VAL A 21 7.70 5.27 -8.56
CA VAL A 21 6.92 5.07 -9.79
C VAL A 21 7.42 6.00 -10.90
N GLU A 22 7.65 7.27 -10.61
CA GLU A 22 8.16 8.21 -11.62
C GLU A 22 9.59 7.87 -12.05
N LEU A 23 10.45 7.38 -11.16
CA LEU A 23 11.79 6.89 -11.52
C LEU A 23 11.71 5.72 -12.50
N LYS A 24 10.73 4.83 -12.33
CA LYS A 24 10.46 3.74 -13.29
C LYS A 24 9.97 4.28 -14.62
N ASN A 25 8.94 5.14 -14.61
CA ASN A 25 8.33 5.72 -15.81
C ASN A 25 9.33 6.51 -16.65
N ASN A 26 10.32 7.12 -16.00
CA ASN A 26 11.39 7.88 -16.65
C ASN A 26 12.66 7.04 -16.92
N ASN A 27 12.57 5.71 -16.83
CA ASN A 27 13.67 4.79 -17.14
C ASN A 27 14.98 5.11 -16.41
N LEU A 28 14.91 5.54 -15.13
CA LEU A 28 16.08 5.96 -14.36
C LEU A 28 17.18 4.90 -14.38
N LEU A 29 16.85 3.63 -14.09
CA LEU A 29 17.85 2.56 -13.91
C LEU A 29 18.65 2.24 -15.19
N SER A 30 18.13 2.61 -16.36
CA SER A 30 18.81 2.49 -17.66
C SER A 30 19.39 3.81 -18.17
N SER A 31 19.33 4.88 -17.38
CA SER A 31 19.84 6.19 -17.79
C SER A 31 21.35 6.32 -17.57
N ALA A 32 22.01 7.11 -18.43
CA ALA A 32 23.42 7.48 -18.24
C ALA A 32 23.67 8.20 -16.90
N TYR A 33 22.66 8.92 -16.40
CA TYR A 33 22.71 9.54 -15.08
C TYR A 33 22.89 8.48 -13.98
N PHE A 34 22.03 7.46 -13.95
CA PHE A 34 22.13 6.38 -12.97
C PHE A 34 23.43 5.58 -13.11
N GLU A 35 23.88 5.35 -14.34
CA GLU A 35 25.18 4.71 -14.61
C GLU A 35 26.34 5.50 -13.98
N GLY A 36 26.31 6.84 -14.02
CA GLY A 36 27.30 7.70 -13.38
C GLY A 36 27.16 7.85 -11.85
N MET A 37 26.05 7.44 -11.24
CA MET A 37 25.83 7.61 -9.79
C MET A 37 26.80 6.76 -8.96
N MET A 38 27.44 7.38 -7.97
CA MET A 38 28.24 6.69 -6.96
C MET A 38 27.38 6.37 -5.73
N PHE A 39 27.27 5.09 -5.40
CA PHE A 39 26.61 4.62 -4.19
C PHE A 39 27.65 4.37 -3.12
N GLY A 40 27.36 4.77 -1.87
CA GLY A 40 28.26 4.48 -0.74
C GLY A 40 28.51 2.97 -0.53
N ALA A 41 27.57 2.13 -0.99
CA ALA A 41 27.72 0.69 -1.08
C ALA A 41 27.47 0.25 -2.55
N PRO A 42 28.53 -0.02 -3.34
CA PRO A 42 28.40 -0.31 -4.78
C PRO A 42 27.46 -1.48 -5.11
N TRP A 43 27.48 -2.54 -4.30
CA TRP A 43 26.63 -3.72 -4.49
C TRP A 43 25.13 -3.39 -4.46
N ILE A 44 24.71 -2.32 -3.75
CA ILE A 44 23.30 -1.90 -3.74
C ILE A 44 22.87 -1.42 -5.13
N LYS A 45 23.75 -0.75 -5.87
CA LYS A 45 23.47 -0.28 -7.23
C LYS A 45 23.21 -1.46 -8.18
N GLU A 46 24.06 -2.48 -8.10
CA GLU A 46 23.92 -3.72 -8.88
C GLU A 46 22.63 -4.46 -8.53
N GLN A 47 22.32 -4.58 -7.23
CA GLN A 47 21.06 -5.18 -6.78
C GLN A 47 19.86 -4.39 -7.28
N LEU A 48 19.88 -3.06 -7.20
CA LEU A 48 18.78 -2.20 -7.65
C LEU A 48 18.53 -2.35 -9.17
N GLN A 49 19.58 -2.48 -9.98
CA GLN A 49 19.44 -2.77 -11.42
C GLN A 49 18.81 -4.14 -11.67
N SER A 50 19.17 -5.14 -10.87
CA SER A 50 18.67 -6.52 -11.01
C SER A 50 17.20 -6.66 -10.60
N ILE A 51 16.84 -6.13 -9.42
CA ILE A 51 15.49 -6.30 -8.85
C ILE A 51 14.50 -5.23 -9.29
N GLY A 52 14.97 -4.14 -9.91
CA GLY A 52 14.15 -2.99 -10.28
C GLY A 52 13.62 -2.19 -9.08
N VAL A 53 12.84 -1.16 -9.38
CA VAL A 53 12.14 -0.32 -8.38
C VAL A 53 10.66 -0.69 -8.22
N ASP A 54 10.17 -1.65 -9.02
CA ASP A 54 8.76 -2.00 -9.17
C ASP A 54 8.44 -3.49 -8.87
N ASN A 55 9.27 -4.12 -8.03
CA ASN A 55 9.08 -5.52 -7.66
C ASN A 55 8.00 -5.75 -6.58
N GLN A 56 7.80 -7.01 -6.22
CA GLN A 56 6.85 -7.44 -5.17
C GLN A 56 7.10 -6.75 -3.82
N GLY A 57 8.36 -6.52 -3.45
CA GLY A 57 8.73 -5.77 -2.25
C GLY A 57 8.24 -4.32 -2.32
N CYS A 58 8.37 -3.67 -3.48
CA CYS A 58 7.81 -2.33 -3.69
C CYS A 58 6.29 -2.32 -3.51
N THR A 59 5.58 -3.36 -3.98
CA THR A 59 4.13 -3.48 -3.76
C THR A 59 3.79 -3.50 -2.26
N VAL A 60 4.51 -4.29 -1.46
CA VAL A 60 4.26 -4.37 -0.01
C VAL A 60 4.52 -3.03 0.69
N ILE A 61 5.60 -2.34 0.33
CA ILE A 61 5.93 -1.02 0.92
C ILE A 61 4.88 0.03 0.49
N ALA A 62 4.43 0.00 -0.78
CA ALA A 62 3.37 0.87 -1.25
C ALA A 62 2.05 0.64 -0.49
N LEU A 63 1.67 -0.62 -0.30
CA LEU A 63 0.49 -0.97 0.52
C LEU A 63 0.67 -0.54 1.97
N TYR A 64 1.87 -0.67 2.55
CA TYR A 64 2.15 -0.21 3.92
C TYR A 64 1.97 1.30 4.05
N ALA A 65 2.50 2.06 3.09
CA ALA A 65 2.36 3.51 3.02
C ALA A 65 0.91 3.97 2.87
N MET A 66 0.05 3.18 2.21
CA MET A 66 -1.34 3.56 1.93
C MET A 66 -2.40 2.91 2.86
N LEU A 67 -2.05 1.84 3.58
CA LEU A 67 -3.00 1.13 4.46
C LEU A 67 -2.64 1.22 5.93
N VAL A 68 -1.35 1.15 6.26
CA VAL A 68 -0.88 0.97 7.63
C VAL A 68 -0.56 2.31 8.28
N LEU A 69 0.33 3.11 7.67
CA LEU A 69 0.71 4.43 8.17
C LEU A 69 -0.46 5.42 8.30
N PRO A 70 -1.36 5.57 7.30
CA PRO A 70 -2.40 6.59 7.31
C PRO A 70 -3.65 6.16 8.09
N ARG A 71 -3.59 5.00 8.77
CA ARG A 71 -4.71 4.43 9.51
C ARG A 71 -5.24 5.46 10.51
N GLU A 72 -6.56 5.47 10.68
CA GLU A 72 -7.31 6.43 11.51
C GLU A 72 -7.32 7.86 10.97
N ILE A 73 -6.22 8.40 10.44
CA ILE A 73 -6.21 9.79 9.93
C ILE A 73 -6.95 9.88 8.59
N VAL A 74 -6.43 9.23 7.55
CA VAL A 74 -7.01 9.29 6.20
C VAL A 74 -8.32 8.50 6.16
N GLN A 75 -8.38 7.37 6.88
CA GLN A 75 -9.59 6.56 6.94
C GLN A 75 -10.78 7.31 7.58
N ASN A 76 -10.56 8.09 8.66
CA ASN A 76 -11.67 8.85 9.26
C ASN A 76 -12.10 10.01 8.36
N ALA A 77 -11.17 10.64 7.64
CA ALA A 77 -11.48 11.70 6.68
C ALA A 77 -12.21 11.20 5.42
N HIS A 78 -11.97 9.95 5.02
CA HIS A 78 -12.46 9.33 3.78
C HIS A 78 -13.17 7.98 4.03
N ALA A 79 -14.04 7.93 5.04
CA ALA A 79 -14.66 6.68 5.47
C ALA A 79 -15.45 5.97 4.35
N ARG A 80 -16.19 6.73 3.52
CA ARG A 80 -16.99 6.17 2.42
C ARG A 80 -16.12 5.51 1.35
N GLU A 81 -14.98 6.11 1.06
CA GLU A 81 -14.02 5.59 0.09
C GLU A 81 -13.34 4.32 0.62
N TYR A 82 -13.03 4.27 1.91
CA TYR A 82 -12.53 3.06 2.57
C TYR A 82 -13.60 1.95 2.59
N ASP A 83 -14.88 2.27 2.78
CA ASP A 83 -15.97 1.30 2.66
C ASP A 83 -16.06 0.73 1.23
N ALA A 84 -15.97 1.60 0.22
CA ALA A 84 -15.96 1.18 -1.19
C ALA A 84 -14.74 0.31 -1.55
N ILE A 85 -13.58 0.56 -0.93
CA ILE A 85 -12.39 -0.28 -1.09
C ILE A 85 -12.61 -1.64 -0.40
N ASN A 86 -13.22 -1.67 0.78
CA ASN A 86 -13.56 -2.93 1.45
C ASN A 86 -14.55 -3.77 0.62
N ASP A 87 -15.55 -3.13 -0.01
CA ASP A 87 -16.48 -3.80 -0.91
C ASP A 87 -15.80 -4.29 -2.19
N PHE A 88 -14.87 -3.51 -2.74
CA PHE A 88 -14.03 -3.96 -3.84
C PHE A 88 -13.29 -5.25 -3.47
N LEU A 89 -12.62 -5.30 -2.31
CA LEU A 89 -11.92 -6.50 -1.84
C LEU A 89 -12.88 -7.67 -1.62
N ARG A 90 -14.05 -7.44 -1.02
CA ARG A 90 -15.09 -8.47 -0.85
C ARG A 90 -15.47 -9.10 -2.18
N ASN A 91 -15.62 -8.30 -3.23
CA ASN A 91 -16.13 -8.77 -4.53
C ASN A 91 -15.05 -9.38 -5.43
N HIS A 92 -13.77 -9.08 -5.20
CA HIS A 92 -12.68 -9.46 -6.10
C HIS A 92 -11.63 -10.36 -5.47
N THR A 93 -11.70 -10.60 -4.16
CA THR A 93 -10.87 -11.62 -3.53
C THR A 93 -11.52 -12.99 -3.59
N GLN A 94 -10.71 -14.03 -3.47
CA GLN A 94 -11.10 -15.43 -3.60
C GLN A 94 -10.47 -16.26 -2.49
N ASN A 95 -10.94 -17.50 -2.33
CA ASN A 95 -10.40 -18.47 -1.37
C ASN A 95 -10.35 -17.93 0.08
N THR A 96 -11.31 -17.07 0.43
CA THR A 96 -11.35 -16.44 1.74
C THR A 96 -11.72 -17.43 2.83
N THR A 97 -10.89 -17.49 3.87
CA THR A 97 -11.17 -18.25 5.10
C THR A 97 -10.97 -17.34 6.29
N THR A 98 -11.91 -17.33 7.23
CA THR A 98 -11.79 -16.59 8.50
C THR A 98 -12.48 -17.35 9.63
N ASN A 99 -11.89 -17.33 10.82
CA ASN A 99 -12.56 -17.74 12.06
C ASN A 99 -12.68 -16.58 13.06
N TYR A 100 -12.40 -15.34 12.64
CA TYR A 100 -12.56 -14.17 13.48
C TYR A 100 -14.03 -13.99 13.86
N ARG A 101 -14.32 -13.96 15.17
CA ARG A 101 -15.70 -13.83 15.66
C ARG A 101 -16.32 -12.48 15.29
N SER A 102 -15.47 -11.46 15.18
CA SER A 102 -15.85 -10.09 14.79
C SER A 102 -16.34 -9.98 13.34
N ASP A 103 -16.14 -10.99 12.51
CA ASP A 103 -16.55 -10.98 11.11
C ASP A 103 -17.99 -11.47 10.90
N ASN A 104 -18.73 -11.72 11.99
CA ASN A 104 -20.15 -12.06 11.94
C ASN A 104 -21.00 -10.79 12.20
N PRO A 105 -21.89 -10.38 11.27
CA PRO A 105 -22.29 -11.09 10.04
C PRO A 105 -21.42 -10.80 8.81
N THR A 106 -20.57 -9.78 8.88
CA THR A 106 -19.87 -9.26 7.70
C THR A 106 -18.38 -9.11 7.93
N THR A 107 -17.58 -9.86 7.16
CA THR A 107 -16.11 -9.75 7.17
C THR A 107 -15.62 -8.38 6.73
N ASN A 108 -14.64 -7.83 7.46
CA ASN A 108 -13.93 -6.61 7.07
C ASN A 108 -12.59 -6.98 6.41
N TYR A 109 -12.63 -7.13 5.08
CA TYR A 109 -11.47 -7.50 4.26
C TYR A 109 -10.35 -6.48 4.38
N LEU A 110 -10.69 -5.19 4.35
CA LEU A 110 -9.69 -4.12 4.37
C LEU A 110 -8.88 -4.10 5.68
N ARG A 111 -9.55 -4.35 6.82
CA ARG A 111 -8.90 -4.51 8.13
C ARG A 111 -7.87 -5.65 8.10
N HIS A 112 -8.25 -6.80 7.57
CA HIS A 112 -7.36 -7.96 7.51
C HIS A 112 -6.21 -7.80 6.51
N VAL A 113 -6.48 -7.28 5.31
CA VAL A 113 -5.45 -6.98 4.31
C VAL A 113 -4.43 -5.98 4.89
N ARG A 114 -4.89 -4.95 5.58
CA ARG A 114 -4.00 -4.01 6.29
C ARG A 114 -3.16 -4.71 7.35
N ASN A 115 -3.77 -5.55 8.19
CA ASN A 115 -3.05 -6.27 9.25
C ASN A 115 -2.01 -7.23 8.65
N ALA A 116 -2.35 -7.92 7.56
CA ALA A 116 -1.43 -8.77 6.82
C ALA A 116 -0.21 -7.97 6.33
N VAL A 117 -0.44 -6.81 5.73
CA VAL A 117 0.64 -5.90 5.30
C VAL A 117 1.47 -5.39 6.49
N ALA A 118 0.83 -4.97 7.58
CA ALA A 118 1.51 -4.47 8.78
C ALA A 118 2.43 -5.52 9.43
N HIS A 119 2.07 -6.80 9.33
CA HIS A 119 2.85 -7.92 9.86
C HIS A 119 3.72 -8.61 8.80
N ALA A 120 3.85 -8.04 7.60
CA ALA A 120 4.58 -8.62 6.47
C ALA A 120 4.14 -10.06 6.12
N ARG A 121 2.87 -10.38 6.37
CA ARG A 121 2.22 -11.66 6.06
C ARG A 121 1.54 -11.61 4.70
N VAL A 122 2.34 -11.24 3.70
CA VAL A 122 1.92 -11.11 2.30
C VAL A 122 2.81 -12.01 1.47
N SER A 123 2.21 -12.82 0.60
CA SER A 123 2.95 -13.66 -0.34
C SER A 123 2.41 -13.50 -1.74
N PHE A 124 3.24 -13.79 -2.74
CA PHE A 124 2.89 -13.66 -4.14
C PHE A 124 2.96 -15.04 -4.79
N ARG A 125 1.85 -15.47 -5.38
CA ARG A 125 1.86 -16.61 -6.28
C ARG A 125 2.18 -16.10 -7.69
N PRO A 126 3.27 -16.57 -8.33
CA PRO A 126 3.72 -16.03 -9.61
C PRO A 126 2.60 -16.02 -10.66
N ASN A 127 2.39 -14.86 -11.29
CA ASN A 127 1.40 -14.63 -12.34
C ASN A 127 -0.07 -14.95 -11.98
N ASP A 128 -0.38 -15.14 -10.70
CA ASP A 128 -1.73 -15.52 -10.25
C ASP A 128 -2.32 -14.49 -9.29
N ALA A 129 -1.85 -14.49 -8.02
CA ALA A 129 -2.49 -13.72 -6.96
C ALA A 129 -1.51 -13.22 -5.89
N VAL A 130 -1.93 -12.18 -5.16
CA VAL A 130 -1.37 -11.78 -3.87
C VAL A 130 -2.20 -12.42 -2.76
N ILE A 131 -1.55 -13.04 -1.80
CA ILE A 131 -2.18 -13.72 -0.67
C ILE A 131 -1.94 -12.88 0.59
N PHE A 132 -3.01 -12.54 1.28
CA PHE A 132 -2.98 -11.78 2.53
C PHE A 132 -3.39 -12.66 3.70
N MET A 133 -2.55 -12.74 4.73
CA MET A 133 -2.82 -13.53 5.93
C MET A 133 -2.79 -12.65 7.19
N ASP A 134 -3.88 -12.68 7.95
CA ASP A 134 -3.97 -12.05 9.27
C ASP A 134 -4.14 -13.12 10.34
N GLU A 135 -3.54 -12.89 11.50
CA GLU A 135 -3.56 -13.84 12.61
C GLU A 135 -3.46 -13.09 13.93
N ASN A 136 -4.36 -13.43 14.86
CA ASN A 136 -4.34 -13.01 16.24
C ASN A 136 -4.05 -14.22 17.13
N SER A 137 -2.78 -14.36 17.50
CA SER A 137 -2.29 -15.48 18.33
C SER A 137 -2.90 -15.52 19.74
N ARG A 138 -3.41 -14.39 20.25
CA ARG A 138 -4.05 -14.35 21.58
C ARG A 138 -5.40 -15.03 21.61
N THR A 139 -6.16 -14.92 20.52
CA THR A 139 -7.51 -15.46 20.38
C THR A 139 -7.54 -16.70 19.47
N ASN A 140 -6.41 -17.09 18.90
CA ASN A 140 -6.28 -18.14 17.90
C ASN A 140 -7.19 -17.90 16.69
N GLU A 141 -7.30 -16.63 16.29
CA GLU A 141 -8.06 -16.21 15.12
C GLU A 141 -7.14 -16.03 13.91
N PHE A 142 -7.62 -16.38 12.72
CA PHE A 142 -6.92 -16.30 11.46
C PHE A 142 -7.86 -15.85 10.35
N PHE A 143 -7.29 -15.18 9.36
CA PHE A 143 -7.93 -14.80 8.12
C PHE A 143 -6.92 -15.02 6.98
N SER A 144 -7.40 -15.53 5.85
CA SER A 144 -6.64 -15.61 4.61
C SER A 144 -7.54 -15.24 3.44
N THR A 145 -7.00 -14.51 2.47
CA THR A 145 -7.69 -14.24 1.19
C THR A 145 -6.69 -14.03 0.06
N GLU A 146 -7.14 -14.24 -1.17
CA GLU A 146 -6.32 -14.10 -2.37
C GLU A 146 -6.89 -13.00 -3.27
N LEU A 147 -6.07 -12.04 -3.69
CA LEU A 147 -6.43 -11.03 -4.70
C LEU A 147 -5.70 -11.35 -6.01
N PRO A 148 -6.41 -11.62 -7.11
CA PRO A 148 -5.78 -11.82 -8.41
C PRO A 148 -4.89 -10.64 -8.82
N LEU A 149 -3.72 -10.91 -9.41
CA LEU A 149 -2.78 -9.87 -9.85
C LEU A 149 -3.40 -8.93 -10.89
N THR A 150 -4.36 -9.42 -11.68
CA THR A 150 -5.15 -8.61 -12.62
C THR A 150 -6.02 -7.55 -11.95
N ARG A 151 -6.29 -7.70 -10.64
CA ARG A 151 -7.05 -6.76 -9.82
C ARG A 151 -6.19 -5.91 -8.89
N LEU A 152 -4.92 -6.26 -8.71
CA LEU A 152 -3.98 -5.55 -7.84
C LEU A 152 -3.78 -4.10 -8.27
N GLY A 153 -3.64 -3.84 -9.57
CA GLY A 153 -3.49 -2.47 -10.09
C GLY A 153 -4.70 -1.60 -9.78
N GLU A 154 -5.92 -2.13 -9.91
CA GLU A 154 -7.15 -1.43 -9.56
C GLU A 154 -7.25 -1.16 -8.05
N PHE A 155 -6.85 -2.13 -7.22
CA PHE A 155 -6.80 -1.96 -5.77
C PHE A 155 -5.86 -0.82 -5.36
N ILE A 156 -4.64 -0.82 -5.90
CA ILE A 156 -3.64 0.22 -5.67
C ILE A 156 -4.17 1.58 -6.13
N HIS A 157 -4.77 1.65 -7.31
CA HIS A 157 -5.32 2.89 -7.85
C HIS A 157 -6.39 3.50 -6.92
N ARG A 158 -7.31 2.67 -6.41
CA ARG A 158 -8.34 3.14 -5.46
C ARG A 158 -7.72 3.73 -4.19
N LEU A 159 -6.66 3.10 -3.66
CA LEU A 159 -5.93 3.64 -2.52
C LEU A 159 -5.25 4.97 -2.85
N GLN A 160 -4.60 5.07 -4.01
CA GLN A 160 -3.95 6.30 -4.47
C GLN A 160 -4.94 7.46 -4.60
N THR A 161 -6.15 7.22 -5.16
CA THR A 161 -7.18 8.26 -5.30
C THR A 161 -7.51 8.89 -3.94
N VAL A 162 -7.66 8.08 -2.90
CA VAL A 162 -7.97 8.57 -1.55
C VAL A 162 -6.80 9.38 -0.96
N HIS A 163 -5.57 8.94 -1.17
CA HIS A 163 -4.38 9.67 -0.69
C HIS A 163 -4.21 11.01 -1.40
N ILE A 164 -4.42 11.04 -2.71
CA ILE A 164 -4.36 12.28 -3.49
C ILE A 164 -5.43 13.26 -2.99
N ALA A 165 -6.66 12.79 -2.76
CA ALA A 165 -7.74 13.64 -2.24
C ALA A 165 -7.38 14.23 -0.87
N TYR A 166 -6.85 13.42 0.04
CA TYR A 166 -6.39 13.88 1.36
C TYR A 166 -5.28 14.94 1.24
N ILE A 167 -4.25 14.68 0.43
CA ILE A 167 -3.12 15.58 0.19
C ILE A 167 -3.57 16.91 -0.43
N GLN A 168 -4.49 16.87 -1.39
CA GLN A 168 -5.10 18.08 -1.97
C GLN A 168 -5.90 18.86 -0.91
N GLY A 169 -6.57 18.17 0.01
CA GLY A 169 -7.22 18.76 1.17
C GLY A 169 -6.25 19.55 2.04
N ILE A 170 -5.08 18.98 2.36
CA ILE A 170 -4.02 19.68 3.11
C ILE A 170 -3.60 20.98 2.39
N HIS A 171 -3.36 20.92 1.08
CA HIS A 171 -2.95 22.10 0.31
C HIS A 171 -4.00 23.22 0.33
N LYS A 172 -5.29 22.87 0.18
CA LYS A 172 -6.38 23.85 0.22
C LYS A 172 -6.53 24.53 1.59
N ARG A 173 -6.28 23.81 2.69
CA ARG A 173 -6.21 24.42 4.03
C ARG A 173 -5.10 25.46 4.13
N GLY A 174 -3.97 25.21 3.47
CA GLY A 174 -2.82 26.13 3.45
C GLY A 174 -2.95 27.35 2.55
N SER A 175 -3.81 27.30 1.52
CA SER A 175 -4.04 28.43 0.59
C SER A 175 -5.21 29.35 0.99
N SER A 176 -5.95 28.99 2.05
CA SER A 176 -7.10 29.76 2.56
C SER A 176 -6.74 30.68 3.73
N THR A 177 -5.44 30.86 3.99
CA THR A 177 -4.82 31.77 4.97
C THR A 177 -3.86 32.70 4.25
#